data_AF-A0A2R6S009-F1
#
_entry.id   AF-A0A2R6S009-F1
#
_cell.length_a   1.000
_cell.length_b   1.000
_cell.length_c   1.000
_cell.angle_alpha   90.00
_cell.angle_beta   90.00
_cell.angle_gamma   90.00
#
_symmetry.space_group_name_H-M   'P 1'
#
loop_
_entity.id
_entity.type
_entity.pdbx_description
1 polymer ?
#
loop_
_entity_poly.entity_id
_entity_poly.type
_entity_poly.pdbx_seq_one_letter_code
_entity_poly.pdbx_strand_id
1 'polypeptide(L)' 'MVASHIYDVRAAATLGIKTVYIRRPTEDEGVRDEIKSKAEGGDMDVVVTSFVELAEILKARGG' A
#
# COMPACT_ATOMS: atom_id res chain seq x y z
N MET A 1 4.02 -0.81 -7.58
CA MET A 1 4.79 0.06 -6.68
C MET A 1 4.53 -0.38 -5.26
N VAL A 2 5.59 -0.63 -4.51
CA VAL A 2 5.54 -0.98 -3.08
C VAL A 2 6.34 0.08 -2.35
N ALA A 3 5.71 0.91 -1.53
CA ALA A 3 6.41 1.95 -0.77
C ALA A 3 5.72 2.25 0.56
N SER A 4 6.46 2.86 1.47
CA SER A 4 5.96 3.36 2.76
C SER A 4 5.67 4.85 2.77
N HIS A 5 5.88 5.52 1.64
CA HIS A 5 5.61 6.94 1.44
C HIS A 5 4.39 7.09 0.53
N ILE A 6 3.35 7.74 1.02
CA ILE A 6 2.07 7.82 0.29
C ILE A 6 2.19 8.52 -1.07
N TYR A 7 3.09 9.50 -1.21
CA TYR A 7 3.27 10.23 -2.46
C TYR A 7 3.83 9.36 -3.58
N ASP A 8 4.78 8.47 -3.30
CA ASP A 8 5.33 7.54 -4.29
C ASP A 8 4.24 6.62 -4.82
N VAL A 9 3.41 6.11 -3.91
CA VAL A 9 2.35 5.16 -4.26
C VAL A 9 1.24 5.87 -5.04
N ARG A 10 0.83 7.07 -4.63
CA ARG A 10 -0.16 7.88 -5.37
C ARG A 10 0.33 8.28 -6.75
N ALA A 11 1.60 8.70 -6.89
CA ALA A 11 2.19 9.01 -8.18
C ALA A 11 2.23 7.78 -9.09
N ALA A 12 2.58 6.61 -8.55
CA ALA A 12 2.52 5.36 -9.32
C ALA A 12 1.09 5.02 -9.78
N ALA A 13 0.08 5.33 -8.95
CA ALA A 13 -1.33 5.13 -9.29
C ALA A 13 -1.75 5.94 -10.53
N THR A 14 -1.28 7.18 -10.68
CA THR A 14 -1.60 8.03 -11.85
C THR A 14 -1.03 7.48 -13.15
N LEU A 15 -0.02 6.61 -13.06
CA LEU A 15 0.60 5.91 -14.18
C LEU A 15 0.01 4.50 -14.42
N GLY A 16 -1.07 4.13 -13.71
CA GLY A 16 -1.71 2.82 -13.85
C GLY A 16 -0.94 1.65 -13.22
N ILE A 17 0.08 1.93 -12.41
CA ILE A 17 0.87 0.91 -11.71
C ILE A 17 0.08 0.45 -10.47
N LYS A 18 0.04 -0.87 -10.23
CA LYS A 18 -0.56 -1.44 -9.01
C LYS A 18 0.08 -0.87 -7.74
N THR A 19 -0.73 -0.44 -6.78
CA THR A 19 -0.31 0.29 -5.59
C THR A 19 -0.35 -0.53 -4.30
N VAL A 20 0.80 -0.66 -3.64
CA VAL A 20 0.92 -1.30 -2.33
C VAL A 20 1.55 -0.32 -1.35
N TYR A 21 0.80 0.05 -0.31
CA TYR A 21 1.29 0.86 0.78
C TYR A 21 1.71 -0.02 1.96
N ILE A 22 2.94 0.16 2.45
CA ILE A 22 3.45 -0.53 3.64
C ILE A 22 3.53 0.47 4.79
N ARG A 23 2.68 0.27 5.79
CA ARG A 23 2.65 1.12 6.98
C ARG A 23 3.96 1.01 7.75
N ARG A 24 4.63 2.15 7.97
CA ARG A 24 5.85 2.26 8.79
C ARG A 24 5.65 3.24 9.94
N PRO A 25 6.10 2.92 11.17
CA PRO A 25 5.84 3.74 12.37
C PRO A 25 6.32 5.20 12.30
N THR A 26 7.27 5.51 11.42
CA THR A 26 7.91 6.83 11.29
C THR A 26 7.56 7.56 10.00
N GLU A 27 6.71 6.99 9.13
CA GLU A 27 6.38 7.57 7.82
C GLU A 27 4.93 8.02 7.74
N ASP A 28 4.67 9.09 6.98
CA ASP A 28 3.32 9.66 6.76
C ASP A 28 2.56 9.97 8.06
N GLU A 29 3.28 10.46 9.08
CA GLU A 29 2.68 10.87 10.35
C GLU A 29 1.53 11.87 10.13
N GLY A 30 0.42 11.67 10.85
CA GLY A 30 -0.79 12.49 10.74
C GLY A 30 -1.79 12.03 9.67
N VAL A 31 -1.38 11.27 8.65
CA VAL A 31 -2.30 10.75 7.61
C VAL A 31 -2.29 9.24 7.46
N ARG A 32 -1.32 8.55 8.07
CA ARG A 32 -1.11 7.09 8.01
C ARG A 32 -2.34 6.23 8.26
N ASP A 33 -3.17 6.62 9.23
CA ASP A 33 -4.34 5.85 9.65
C ASP A 33 -5.56 6.10 8.73
N GLU A 34 -5.50 7.17 7.93
CA GLU A 34 -6.49 7.48 6.90
C GLU A 34 -6.22 6.74 5.58
N ILE A 35 -4.98 6.28 5.37
CA ILE A 35 -4.60 5.51 4.18
C ILE A 35 -5.22 4.11 4.26
N LYS A 36 -6.08 3.82 3.29
CA LYS A 36 -6.88 2.60 3.23
C LYS A 36 -6.81 1.94 1.86
N SER A 37 -7.14 0.65 1.85
CA SER A 37 -7.30 -0.07 0.59
C SER A 37 -8.59 0.37 -0.12
N LYS A 38 -8.67 0.17 -1.44
CA LYS A 38 -9.89 0.39 -2.24
C LYS A 38 -11.08 -0.43 -1.73
N ALA A 39 -10.82 -1.62 -1.18
CA ALA A 39 -11.85 -2.46 -0.57
C ALA A 39 -12.49 -1.80 0.68
N GLU A 40 -11.76 -0.91 1.34
CA GLU A 40 -12.18 -0.17 2.53
C GLU A 40 -12.55 1.29 2.22
N GLY A 41 -12.70 1.63 0.93
CA GLY A 41 -13.05 2.98 0.46
C GLY A 41 -11.86 3.95 0.33
N GLY A 42 -10.63 3.45 0.38
CA GLY A 42 -9.41 4.22 0.13
C GLY A 42 -8.92 4.19 -1.32
N ASP A 43 -7.67 4.62 -1.52
CA ASP A 43 -7.05 4.83 -2.83
C ASP A 43 -5.97 3.78 -3.20
N MET A 44 -5.58 2.91 -2.26
CA MET A 44 -4.52 1.91 -2.45
C MET A 44 -5.07 0.56 -2.92
N ASP A 45 -4.40 -0.15 -3.84
CA ASP A 45 -4.84 -1.52 -4.18
C ASP A 45 -4.65 -2.49 -3.00
N VAL A 46 -3.58 -2.30 -2.22
CA VAL A 46 -3.28 -3.08 -1.02
C VAL A 46 -2.65 -2.18 0.03
N VAL A 47 -3.06 -2.33 1.30
CA VAL A 47 -2.39 -1.75 2.46
C VAL A 47 -1.95 -2.90 3.36
N VAL A 48 -0.68 -2.92 3.76
CA VAL A 48 -0.11 -3.92 4.66
C VAL A 48 0.72 -3.26 5.75
N THR A 49 1.04 -4.02 6.79
CA THR A 49 1.88 -3.57 7.91
C THR A 49 3.30 -4.13 7.85
N SER A 50 3.55 -5.13 7.00
CA SER A 50 4.86 -5.75 6.88
C SER A 50 5.14 -6.30 5.47
N PHE A 51 6.42 -6.52 5.16
CA PHE A 51 6.82 -7.22 3.93
C PHE A 51 6.44 -8.71 3.95
N VAL A 52 6.32 -9.32 5.13
CA VAL A 52 5.93 -10.73 5.28
C VAL A 52 4.48 -10.91 4.83
N GLU A 53 3.58 -10.06 5.34
CA GLU A 53 2.17 -10.02 4.93
C GLU A 53 2.03 -9.81 3.42
N LEU A 54 2.83 -8.90 2.83
CA LEU A 54 2.85 -8.71 1.38
C LEU A 54 3.28 -9.98 0.64
N ALA A 55 4.34 -10.65 1.10
CA ALA A 55 4.83 -11.87 0.48
C ALA A 55 3.77 -12.99 0.50
N GLU A 56 3.02 -13.12 1.59
CA GLU A 56 1.90 -14.07 1.72
C GLU A 56 0.79 -13.76 0.70
N ILE A 57 0.39 -12.49 0.57
CA ILE A 57 -0.61 -12.06 -0.41
C ILE A 57 -0.16 -12.36 -1.85
N LEU A 58 1.10 -12.08 -2.17
CA LEU A 58 1.65 -12.32 -3.51
C LEU A 58 1.72 -13.81 -3.83
N LYS A 59 2.11 -14.63 -2.85
CA LYS A 59 2.14 -16.09 -2.99
C LYS A 59 0.73 -16.66 -3.21
N ALA A 60 -0.27 -16.17 -2.50
CA ALA A 60 -1.67 -16.59 -2.66
C ALA A 60 -2.28 -16.20 -4.02
N ARG A 61 -1.74 -15.16 -4.67
CA ARG A 61 -2.20 -14.69 -6.00
C ARG A 61 -1.47 -15.31 -7.19
N GLY A 62 -0.28 -15.88 -6.97
CA GLY A 62 0.57 -16.44 -8.01
C GLY A 62 0.49 -17.96 -8.17
N GLY A 63 -0.58 -18.59 -7.67
CA GLY A 63 -0.86 -20.03 -7.80
C GLY A 63 -1.89 -20.32 -8.88
#